data_AF-A0A662F9S6-F1
#
_entry.id   AF-A0A662F9S6-F1
#
_cell.length_a   1.000
_cell.length_b   1.000
_cell.length_c   1.000
_cell.angle_alpha   90.00
_cell.angle_beta   90.00
_cell.angle_gamma   90.00
#
_symmetry.space_group_name_H-M   'P 1'
#
loop_
_entity.id
_entity.type
_entity.pdbx_description
1 polymer ?
#
loop_
_entity_poly.entity_id
_entity_poly.type
_entity_poly.pdbx_seq_one_letter_code
_entity_poly.pdbx_strand_id
1 'polypeptide(L)'
;MDPISYNLARRAILEKPIPPYSAIVRKDENTVWAKDPEGKTIASGKAGVDDGGVIHSAINNCLQGTIVIAKGEYNIKGIAIRIEGDCKNLRLIGYGATLKATDSGHNLITIQKGDNATKPENIVVEGFYLDGTPDMHAISIQGGKNVIVKNCFITNAYTAGVEVTHYLGECSEDIKIIKNKIINCGGMGIYIGTGDTAYTRRVIIEDNIIDTTGVSDYVDKDGIFIDGGYDVSVRSNKIYNAGGQGIGLYGYADVVNIEDNTIVNAAGAGIRGGNTEYTSCKIIHNKISGCLRGIALTHTVANTVVEDNRIKDSTEHGILVNLYGSGETLHNIKLLYNIISGCGKQGIRVSGYHPDAAAEDIDVIGNTIKDCSLESAGGYDGIQFNFVQHGKIERNRISGANHRYNVRTENASDYVDIVLNELGDYHTGQLSVVGLNNIIRQNRGYTTENSGTATFDGDGTTTDFSIGAHGLVTSDSSKIAVKVTPVSQDAINASPCVGYVDPADNTKIRVKFASPPASGSENVKIVWYAEVIS
;
A
#
# COMPACT_ATOMS: atom_id res chain seq x y z
N MET A 1 -55.72 40.07 28.95
CA MET A 1 -54.32 39.68 28.66
C MET A 1 -53.47 40.91 28.95
N ASP A 2 -52.55 40.85 29.90
CA ASP A 2 -51.71 42.00 30.22
C ASP A 2 -50.74 42.31 29.05
N PRO A 3 -50.21 43.54 28.94
CA PRO A 3 -49.35 43.94 27.82
C PRO A 3 -48.09 43.08 27.67
N ILE A 4 -47.58 42.47 28.75
CA ILE A 4 -46.39 41.61 28.73
C ILE A 4 -46.77 40.25 28.14
N SER A 5 -47.88 39.66 28.57
CA SER A 5 -48.43 38.41 28.01
C SER A 5 -48.82 38.55 26.54
N TYR A 6 -49.39 39.68 26.13
CA TYR A 6 -49.71 39.96 24.72
C TYR A 6 -48.45 40.09 23.88
N ASN A 7 -47.41 40.78 24.37
CA ASN A 7 -46.15 40.92 23.64
C ASN A 7 -45.34 39.62 23.61
N LEU A 8 -45.39 38.78 24.64
CA LEU A 8 -44.78 37.44 24.64
C LEU A 8 -45.49 36.48 23.69
N ALA A 9 -46.83 36.44 23.69
CA ALA A 9 -47.60 35.63 22.75
C ALA A 9 -47.43 36.14 21.31
N ARG A 10 -47.41 37.46 21.11
CA ARG A 10 -47.15 38.09 19.81
C ARG A 10 -45.72 37.80 19.33
N ARG A 11 -44.71 37.81 20.21
CA ARG A 11 -43.36 37.36 19.86
C ARG A 11 -43.32 35.87 19.52
N ALA A 12 -43.93 35.01 20.32
CA ALA A 12 -43.98 33.57 20.04
C ALA A 12 -44.72 33.22 18.73
N ILE A 13 -45.66 34.07 18.30
CA ILE A 13 -46.40 33.90 17.03
C ILE A 13 -45.70 34.58 15.85
N LEU A 14 -45.01 35.70 16.06
CA LEU A 14 -44.34 36.47 14.99
C LEU A 14 -42.88 36.06 14.76
N GLU A 15 -42.16 35.64 15.79
CA GLU A 15 -40.79 35.13 15.69
C GLU A 15 -40.87 33.65 15.28
N LYS A 16 -41.17 33.42 13.99
CA LYS A 16 -41.01 32.08 13.40
C LYS A 16 -39.56 31.65 13.65
N PRO A 17 -39.32 30.44 14.19
CA PRO A 17 -37.96 29.95 14.38
C PRO A 17 -37.24 30.01 13.04
N ILE A 18 -36.09 30.69 13.01
CA ILE A 18 -35.28 30.84 11.80
C ILE A 18 -34.86 29.42 11.39
N PRO A 19 -35.26 28.95 10.20
CA PRO A 19 -34.85 27.65 9.74
C PRO A 19 -33.32 27.53 9.72
N PRO A 20 -32.75 26.35 10.02
CA PRO A 20 -31.30 26.14 10.04
C PRO A 20 -30.67 26.06 8.63
N TYR A 21 -31.35 26.59 7.61
CA TYR A 21 -30.91 26.60 6.22
C TYR A 21 -30.99 28.02 5.65
N SER A 22 -30.17 28.30 4.64
CA SER A 22 -30.16 29.52 3.83
C SER A 22 -31.06 29.38 2.60
N ALA A 23 -31.21 28.17 2.06
CA ALA A 23 -32.22 27.86 1.06
C ALA A 23 -32.69 26.40 1.19
N ILE A 24 -33.91 26.14 0.75
CA ILE A 24 -34.45 24.79 0.62
C ILE A 24 -35.01 24.57 -0.78
N VAL A 25 -34.60 23.47 -1.41
CA VAL A 25 -35.14 23.00 -2.69
C VAL A 25 -36.09 21.83 -2.43
N ARG A 26 -37.28 21.89 -3.01
CA ARG A 26 -38.32 20.85 -2.92
C ARG A 26 -38.86 20.56 -4.31
N LYS A 27 -39.52 19.41 -4.43
CA LYS A 27 -40.14 18.96 -5.67
C LYS A 27 -41.43 18.20 -5.35
N ASP A 28 -42.41 18.34 -6.23
CA ASP A 28 -43.57 17.47 -6.36
C ASP A 28 -43.60 16.85 -7.77
N GLU A 29 -44.71 16.21 -8.14
CA GLU A 29 -44.85 15.54 -9.45
C GLU A 29 -44.67 16.50 -10.65
N ASN A 30 -45.00 17.79 -10.49
CA ASN A 30 -45.08 18.76 -11.59
C ASN A 30 -44.11 19.93 -11.45
N THR A 31 -43.70 20.27 -10.23
CA THR A 31 -42.95 21.48 -9.92
C THR A 31 -41.73 21.18 -9.06
N VAL A 32 -40.63 21.84 -9.38
CA VAL A 32 -39.45 21.96 -8.53
C VAL A 32 -39.27 23.42 -8.16
N TRP A 33 -38.96 23.73 -6.90
CA TRP A 33 -38.80 25.11 -6.45
C TRP A 33 -37.78 25.25 -5.32
N ALA A 34 -37.15 26.42 -5.27
CA ALA A 34 -36.23 26.84 -4.22
C ALA A 34 -36.85 28.00 -3.42
N LYS A 35 -36.72 27.98 -2.10
CA LYS A 35 -37.17 29.05 -1.19
C LYS A 35 -36.10 29.45 -0.19
N ASP A 36 -36.09 30.72 0.17
CA ASP A 36 -35.29 31.25 1.27
C ASP A 36 -35.92 30.90 2.64
N PRO A 37 -35.29 31.27 3.78
CA PRO A 37 -35.78 30.94 5.11
C PRO A 37 -37.12 31.61 5.45
N GLU A 38 -37.41 32.75 4.82
CA GLU A 38 -38.68 33.49 4.94
C GLU A 38 -39.80 32.88 4.09
N GLY A 39 -39.46 31.93 3.20
CA GLY A 39 -40.39 31.22 2.32
C GLY A 39 -40.64 31.91 0.98
N LYS A 40 -39.88 32.95 0.65
CA LYS A 40 -39.90 33.61 -0.66
C LYS A 40 -39.25 32.70 -1.69
N THR A 41 -39.88 32.60 -2.85
CA THR A 41 -39.36 31.81 -3.98
C THR A 41 -38.09 32.44 -4.53
N ILE A 42 -37.01 31.66 -4.57
CA ILE A 42 -35.76 31.98 -5.25
C ILE A 42 -35.90 31.62 -6.74
N ALA A 43 -36.38 30.41 -7.02
CA ALA A 43 -36.60 29.89 -8.36
C ALA A 43 -37.69 28.81 -8.36
N SER A 44 -38.30 28.57 -9.53
CA SER A 44 -39.22 27.46 -9.76
C SER A 44 -39.15 27.01 -11.22
N GLY A 45 -39.37 25.72 -11.48
CA GLY A 45 -39.36 25.14 -12.81
C GLY A 45 -40.22 23.89 -12.90
N LYS A 46 -40.29 23.30 -14.10
CA LYS A 46 -41.05 22.06 -14.33
C LYS A 46 -40.23 20.87 -13.84
N ALA A 47 -40.85 20.05 -12.99
CA ALA A 47 -40.27 18.81 -12.47
C ALA A 47 -39.73 17.91 -13.58
N GLY A 48 -38.48 17.45 -13.43
CA GLY A 48 -37.82 16.54 -14.37
C GLY A 48 -37.28 17.21 -15.65
N VAL A 49 -37.46 18.52 -15.79
CA VAL A 49 -36.92 19.33 -16.89
C VAL A 49 -35.89 20.34 -16.36
N ASP A 50 -36.25 21.08 -15.31
CA ASP A 50 -35.47 22.23 -14.82
C ASP A 50 -34.83 22.01 -13.44
N ASP A 51 -34.84 20.76 -12.93
CA ASP A 51 -34.46 20.45 -11.54
C ASP A 51 -33.05 20.97 -11.19
N GLY A 52 -32.06 20.70 -12.06
CA GLY A 52 -30.69 21.20 -11.89
C GLY A 52 -30.60 22.73 -11.90
N GLY A 53 -31.36 23.39 -12.77
CA GLY A 53 -31.39 24.85 -12.88
C GLY A 53 -31.96 25.54 -11.63
N VAL A 54 -32.98 24.96 -11.01
CA VAL A 54 -33.54 25.46 -9.74
C VAL A 54 -32.56 25.27 -8.60
N ILE A 55 -31.85 24.14 -8.53
CA ILE A 55 -30.81 23.91 -7.51
C ILE A 55 -29.67 24.91 -7.68
N HIS A 56 -29.20 25.11 -8.92
CA HIS A 56 -28.12 26.06 -9.22
C HIS A 56 -28.54 27.50 -8.89
N SER A 57 -29.79 27.88 -9.14
CA SER A 57 -30.31 29.19 -8.73
C SER A 57 -30.31 29.40 -7.22
N ALA A 58 -30.57 28.33 -6.44
CA ALA A 58 -30.45 28.39 -4.98
C ALA A 58 -29.00 28.63 -4.55
N ILE A 59 -28.02 28.00 -5.21
CA ILE A 59 -26.58 28.22 -4.97
C ILE A 59 -26.17 29.64 -5.31
N ASN A 60 -26.54 30.15 -6.48
CA ASN A 60 -26.18 31.51 -6.90
C ASN A 60 -26.83 32.59 -6.02
N ASN A 61 -27.98 32.28 -5.41
CA ASN A 61 -28.60 33.17 -4.43
C ASN A 61 -27.96 33.07 -3.03
N CYS A 62 -27.42 31.89 -2.69
CA CYS A 62 -26.78 31.59 -1.42
C CYS A 62 -25.32 31.18 -1.66
N LEU A 63 -24.45 32.17 -1.89
CA LEU A 63 -22.99 31.96 -2.06
C LEU A 63 -22.30 31.43 -0.78
N GLN A 64 -23.03 31.38 0.33
CA GLN A 64 -22.59 30.87 1.63
C GLN A 64 -23.79 30.29 2.40
N GLY A 65 -23.51 29.53 3.47
CA GLY A 65 -24.54 29.02 4.37
C GLY A 65 -24.94 27.58 4.06
N THR A 66 -26.20 27.21 4.30
CA THR A 66 -26.66 25.81 4.13
C THR A 66 -27.82 25.73 3.14
N ILE A 67 -27.65 24.96 2.08
CA ILE A 67 -28.69 24.67 1.09
C ILE A 67 -29.14 23.23 1.29
N VAL A 68 -30.43 23.03 1.56
CA VAL A 68 -31.03 21.71 1.76
C VAL A 68 -31.80 21.31 0.51
N ILE A 69 -31.48 20.15 -0.05
CA ILE A 69 -32.26 19.52 -1.11
C ILE A 69 -33.12 18.45 -0.44
N ALA A 70 -34.43 18.66 -0.44
CA ALA A 70 -35.37 17.74 0.18
C ALA A 70 -35.40 16.38 -0.55
N LYS A 71 -35.95 15.36 0.11
CA LYS A 71 -36.16 14.05 -0.50
C LYS A 71 -36.93 14.15 -1.81
N GLY A 72 -36.41 13.49 -2.85
CA GLY A 72 -37.00 13.45 -4.19
C GLY A 72 -35.96 13.00 -5.22
N GLU A 73 -36.42 12.61 -6.40
CA GLU A 73 -35.56 12.36 -7.57
C GLU A 73 -35.51 13.64 -8.42
N TYR A 74 -34.30 14.15 -8.67
CA TYR A 74 -34.01 15.38 -9.39
C TYR A 74 -33.22 15.04 -10.65
N ASN A 75 -33.80 15.32 -11.82
CA ASN A 75 -33.16 15.06 -13.10
C ASN A 75 -32.19 16.18 -13.43
N ILE A 76 -30.91 15.84 -13.51
CA ILE A 76 -29.87 16.76 -13.93
C ILE A 76 -29.68 16.57 -15.44
N LYS A 77 -29.86 17.67 -16.18
CA LYS A 77 -29.82 17.67 -17.64
C LYS A 77 -28.94 18.81 -18.16
N GLY A 78 -28.06 18.50 -19.09
CA GLY A 78 -27.27 19.45 -19.87
C GLY A 78 -26.11 20.11 -19.13
N ILE A 79 -26.31 20.58 -17.89
CA ILE A 79 -25.27 21.25 -17.09
C ILE A 79 -25.27 20.72 -15.66
N ALA A 80 -24.06 20.46 -15.15
CA ALA A 80 -23.83 20.08 -13.75
C ALA A 80 -24.35 21.14 -12.76
N ILE A 81 -24.65 20.72 -11.53
CA ILE A 81 -24.85 21.66 -10.42
C ILE A 81 -23.49 22.26 -10.07
N ARG A 82 -23.27 23.53 -10.44
CA ARG A 82 -21.99 24.21 -10.21
C ARG A 82 -21.98 24.96 -8.88
N ILE A 83 -20.91 24.74 -8.11
CA ILE A 83 -20.48 25.56 -6.98
C ILE A 83 -19.18 26.21 -7.46
N GLU A 84 -19.28 27.45 -7.90
CA GLU A 84 -18.19 28.15 -8.58
C GLU A 84 -17.92 29.53 -7.99
N GLY A 85 -16.73 30.03 -8.29
CA GLY A 85 -16.29 31.37 -7.94
C GLY A 85 -16.29 31.66 -6.44
N ASP A 86 -16.93 32.76 -6.05
CA ASP A 86 -16.86 33.30 -4.68
C ASP A 86 -17.69 32.52 -3.64
N CYS A 87 -18.13 31.29 -3.98
CA CYS A 87 -18.80 30.41 -3.03
C CYS A 87 -17.87 30.07 -1.86
N LYS A 88 -18.27 30.45 -0.64
CA LYS A 88 -17.49 30.22 0.58
C LYS A 88 -18.36 29.76 1.73
N ASN A 89 -17.87 28.82 2.54
CA ASN A 89 -18.60 28.31 3.71
C ASN A 89 -20.00 27.77 3.33
N LEU A 90 -20.09 27.12 2.17
CA LEU A 90 -21.34 26.60 1.63
C LEU A 90 -21.48 25.11 1.97
N ARG A 91 -22.64 24.72 2.48
CA ARG A 91 -23.02 23.33 2.74
C ARG A 91 -24.20 22.96 1.87
N LEU A 92 -23.99 22.08 0.90
CA LEU A 92 -25.02 21.51 0.06
C LEU A 92 -25.39 20.13 0.61
N ILE A 93 -26.62 19.98 1.11
CA ILE A 93 -27.06 18.79 1.85
C ILE A 93 -28.23 18.12 1.12
N GLY A 94 -28.05 16.87 0.71
CA GLY A 94 -29.11 15.98 0.27
C GLY A 94 -29.80 15.35 1.48
N TYR A 95 -31.07 15.68 1.71
CA TYR A 95 -31.87 15.06 2.78
C TYR A 95 -32.67 13.88 2.21
N GLY A 96 -31.94 12.88 1.68
CA GLY A 96 -32.51 11.77 0.90
C GLY A 96 -32.84 12.14 -0.55
N ALA A 97 -32.18 13.18 -1.07
CA ALA A 97 -32.31 13.59 -2.48
C ALA A 97 -31.49 12.65 -3.38
N THR A 98 -32.11 12.23 -4.47
CA THR A 98 -31.45 11.53 -5.58
C THR A 98 -31.21 12.53 -6.70
N LEU A 99 -29.95 12.73 -7.09
CA LEU A 99 -29.59 13.45 -8.31
C LEU A 99 -29.28 12.42 -9.39
N LYS A 100 -29.97 12.51 -10.52
CA LYS A 100 -29.87 11.54 -11.61
C LYS A 100 -29.52 12.21 -12.91
N ALA A 101 -28.44 11.77 -13.58
CA ALA A 101 -28.11 12.28 -14.89
C ALA A 101 -29.10 11.70 -15.91
N THR A 102 -29.62 12.55 -16.80
CA THR A 102 -30.60 12.14 -17.83
C THR A 102 -30.07 12.26 -19.25
N ASP A 103 -28.91 12.87 -19.41
CA ASP A 103 -28.11 12.94 -20.63
C ASP A 103 -26.61 12.85 -20.27
N SER A 104 -25.77 12.93 -21.30
CA SER A 104 -24.32 12.79 -21.22
C SER A 104 -23.62 14.16 -21.25
N GLY A 105 -22.32 14.17 -20.99
CA GLY A 105 -21.43 15.32 -21.18
C GLY A 105 -21.26 16.20 -19.96
N HIS A 106 -21.75 15.80 -18.78
CA HIS A 106 -21.59 16.59 -17.57
C HIS A 106 -21.49 15.75 -16.29
N ASN A 107 -20.87 16.35 -15.26
CA ASN A 107 -20.92 15.83 -13.89
C ASN A 107 -22.30 16.07 -13.25
N LEU A 108 -22.61 15.43 -12.12
CA LEU A 108 -23.80 15.81 -11.34
C LEU A 108 -23.53 17.06 -10.51
N ILE A 109 -22.38 17.09 -9.82
CA ILE A 109 -21.92 18.23 -9.02
C ILE A 109 -20.50 18.60 -9.46
N THR A 110 -20.29 19.88 -9.74
CA THR A 110 -18.96 20.42 -10.04
C THR A 110 -18.63 21.53 -9.04
N ILE A 111 -17.47 21.42 -8.37
CA ILE A 111 -16.88 22.46 -7.53
C ILE A 111 -15.66 22.97 -8.27
N GLN A 112 -15.72 24.20 -8.77
CA GLN A 112 -14.72 24.66 -9.74
C GLN A 112 -14.33 26.12 -9.54
N LYS A 113 -13.05 26.44 -9.70
CA LYS A 113 -12.60 27.83 -9.88
C LYS A 113 -13.19 28.37 -11.19
N GLY A 114 -14.11 29.33 -11.13
CA GLY A 114 -14.60 29.98 -12.35
C GLY A 114 -13.48 30.72 -13.09
N ASP A 115 -13.61 30.92 -14.41
CA ASP A 115 -12.54 31.43 -15.31
C ASP A 115 -11.82 32.69 -14.82
N ASN A 116 -12.52 33.57 -14.10
CA ASN A 116 -11.98 34.81 -13.53
C ASN A 116 -12.30 34.96 -12.04
N ALA A 117 -12.67 33.86 -11.39
CA ALA A 117 -13.24 33.91 -10.05
C ALA A 117 -12.27 33.40 -8.99
N THR A 118 -12.57 33.71 -7.73
CA THR A 118 -11.83 33.12 -6.62
C THR A 118 -12.13 31.63 -6.50
N LYS A 119 -11.25 30.94 -5.78
CA LYS A 119 -11.34 29.51 -5.51
C LYS A 119 -12.52 29.24 -4.56
N PRO A 120 -13.45 28.31 -4.86
CA PRO A 120 -14.44 27.88 -3.88
C PRO A 120 -13.76 27.33 -2.62
N GLU A 121 -14.18 27.81 -1.45
CA GLU A 121 -13.51 27.51 -0.18
C GLU A 121 -14.50 27.07 0.91
N ASN A 122 -14.11 26.10 1.73
CA ASN A 122 -14.93 25.59 2.84
C ASN A 122 -16.29 25.05 2.36
N ILE A 123 -16.25 24.19 1.34
CA ILE A 123 -17.44 23.62 0.72
C ILE A 123 -17.72 22.24 1.33
N VAL A 124 -18.99 21.95 1.64
CA VAL A 124 -19.41 20.62 2.08
C VAL A 124 -20.52 20.11 1.17
N VAL A 125 -20.33 18.91 0.61
CA VAL A 125 -21.36 18.15 -0.10
C VAL A 125 -21.67 16.91 0.72
N GLU A 126 -22.93 16.75 1.15
CA GLU A 126 -23.30 15.70 2.09
C GLU A 126 -24.66 15.06 1.82
N GLY A 127 -24.77 13.73 1.98
CA GLY A 127 -26.07 13.04 2.12
C GLY A 127 -26.82 12.75 0.83
N PHE A 128 -26.20 12.91 -0.34
CA PHE A 128 -26.84 12.66 -1.62
C PHE A 128 -26.85 11.18 -2.02
N TYR A 129 -27.88 10.78 -2.76
CA TYR A 129 -27.81 9.64 -3.67
C TYR A 129 -27.51 10.19 -5.08
N LEU A 130 -26.39 9.81 -5.68
CA LEU A 130 -25.93 10.27 -6.97
C LEU A 130 -25.97 9.09 -7.94
N ASP A 131 -26.83 9.17 -8.94
CA ASP A 131 -27.07 8.08 -9.89
C ASP A 131 -26.71 8.49 -11.32
N GLY A 132 -25.62 7.92 -11.80
CA GLY A 132 -25.29 7.96 -13.21
C GLY A 132 -24.56 9.23 -13.63
N THR A 133 -23.60 9.03 -14.52
CA THR A 133 -23.15 9.96 -15.55
C THR A 133 -22.72 9.07 -16.71
N PRO A 134 -23.37 9.11 -17.90
CA PRO A 134 -23.10 8.16 -18.98
C PRO A 134 -21.64 8.17 -19.48
N ASP A 135 -20.91 9.26 -19.24
CA ASP A 135 -19.58 9.53 -19.80
C ASP A 135 -18.66 10.37 -18.90
N MET A 136 -19.08 10.71 -17.67
CA MET A 136 -18.40 11.69 -16.80
C MET A 136 -18.28 11.22 -15.33
N HIS A 137 -17.95 12.13 -14.41
CA HIS A 137 -17.83 11.88 -12.97
C HIS A 137 -19.10 12.26 -12.21
N ALA A 138 -19.42 11.61 -11.09
CA ALA A 138 -20.57 12.07 -10.30
C ALA A 138 -20.27 13.40 -9.60
N ILE A 139 -19.14 13.49 -8.90
CA ILE A 139 -18.65 14.73 -8.28
C ILE A 139 -17.27 15.06 -8.87
N SER A 140 -17.06 16.30 -9.31
CA SER A 140 -15.75 16.78 -9.76
C SER A 140 -15.35 18.04 -8.97
N ILE A 141 -14.14 18.02 -8.41
CA ILE A 141 -13.54 19.12 -7.65
C ILE A 141 -12.32 19.62 -8.43
N GLN A 142 -12.46 20.78 -9.08
CA GLN A 142 -11.46 21.33 -9.99
C GLN A 142 -10.95 22.68 -9.45
N GLY A 143 -9.87 22.64 -8.67
CA GLY A 143 -9.36 23.80 -7.95
C GLY A 143 -10.25 24.21 -6.77
N GLY A 144 -10.63 23.27 -5.89
CA GLY A 144 -11.35 23.56 -4.63
C GLY A 144 -10.40 23.65 -3.41
N LYS A 145 -10.75 24.43 -2.38
CA LYS A 145 -9.99 24.49 -1.12
C LYS A 145 -10.85 24.13 0.08
N ASN A 146 -10.35 23.25 0.95
CA ASN A 146 -11.09 22.79 2.13
C ASN A 146 -12.49 22.27 1.75
N VAL A 147 -12.52 21.33 0.81
CA VAL A 147 -13.77 20.72 0.31
C VAL A 147 -13.97 19.37 0.98
N ILE A 148 -15.18 19.13 1.48
CA ILE A 148 -15.57 17.88 2.12
C ILE A 148 -16.72 17.24 1.35
N VAL A 149 -16.50 16.02 0.85
CA VAL A 149 -17.54 15.16 0.28
C VAL A 149 -17.78 14.01 1.25
N LYS A 150 -18.99 13.90 1.81
CA LYS A 150 -19.26 12.88 2.83
C LYS A 150 -20.65 12.29 2.85
N ASN A 151 -20.76 11.07 3.34
CA ASN A 151 -22.04 10.37 3.53
C ASN A 151 -22.89 10.32 2.24
N CYS A 152 -22.24 10.32 1.06
CA CYS A 152 -22.92 10.20 -0.22
C CYS A 152 -22.96 8.73 -0.66
N PHE A 153 -24.04 8.36 -1.34
CA PHE A 153 -24.15 7.10 -2.07
C PHE A 153 -24.03 7.41 -3.56
N ILE A 154 -22.97 6.95 -4.20
CA ILE A 154 -22.64 7.24 -5.60
C ILE A 154 -22.69 5.94 -6.38
N THR A 155 -23.45 5.94 -7.47
CA THR A 155 -23.59 4.76 -8.34
C THR A 155 -23.53 5.14 -9.82
N ASN A 156 -23.10 4.19 -10.66
CA ASN A 156 -23.20 4.28 -12.11
C ASN A 156 -22.43 5.47 -12.74
N ALA A 157 -21.44 6.04 -12.06
CA ALA A 157 -20.58 7.06 -12.66
C ALA A 157 -19.67 6.40 -13.71
N TYR A 158 -19.64 6.91 -14.93
CA TYR A 158 -18.87 6.28 -16.01
C TYR A 158 -17.35 6.39 -15.79
N THR A 159 -16.85 7.58 -15.48
CA THR A 159 -15.39 7.82 -15.36
C THR A 159 -14.91 7.67 -13.92
N ALA A 160 -15.45 8.45 -12.98
CA ALA A 160 -15.15 8.28 -11.56
C ALA A 160 -16.32 8.64 -10.64
N GLY A 161 -16.41 8.01 -9.49
CA GLY A 161 -17.37 8.43 -8.45
C GLY A 161 -17.06 9.85 -7.95
N VAL A 162 -15.82 10.09 -7.53
CA VAL A 162 -15.34 11.43 -7.16
C VAL A 162 -14.02 11.72 -7.86
N GLU A 163 -13.93 12.86 -8.51
CA GLU A 163 -12.70 13.39 -9.11
C GLU A 163 -12.21 14.61 -8.31
N VAL A 164 -10.90 14.69 -8.12
CA VAL A 164 -10.18 15.85 -7.58
C VAL A 164 -9.03 16.20 -8.51
N THR A 165 -9.12 17.34 -9.16
CA THR A 165 -8.13 17.81 -10.14
C THR A 165 -7.84 19.30 -9.95
N HIS A 166 -6.91 19.81 -10.76
CA HIS A 166 -6.62 21.23 -10.86
C HIS A 166 -7.53 21.90 -11.91
N TYR A 167 -7.63 23.22 -11.87
CA TYR A 167 -8.28 23.99 -12.94
C TYR A 167 -7.55 25.31 -13.17
N LEU A 168 -7.21 25.60 -14.43
CA LEU A 168 -6.51 26.83 -14.84
C LEU A 168 -5.28 27.14 -13.94
N GLY A 169 -4.43 26.12 -13.74
CA GLY A 169 -3.20 26.21 -12.95
C GLY A 169 -3.38 26.18 -11.42
N GLU A 170 -4.61 26.12 -10.91
CA GLU A 170 -4.86 26.07 -9.47
C GLU A 170 -5.11 24.65 -9.00
N CYS A 171 -4.26 24.19 -8.08
CA CYS A 171 -4.42 22.89 -7.45
C CYS A 171 -5.66 22.82 -6.56
N SER A 172 -6.27 21.64 -6.47
CA SER A 172 -7.18 21.31 -5.37
C SER A 172 -6.37 21.03 -4.09
N GLU A 173 -6.86 21.52 -2.95
CA GLU A 173 -6.10 21.54 -1.70
C GLU A 173 -6.99 21.33 -0.48
N ASP A 174 -6.52 20.59 0.51
CA ASP A 174 -7.25 20.30 1.76
C ASP A 174 -8.59 19.59 1.50
N ILE A 175 -8.56 18.54 0.67
CA ILE A 175 -9.78 17.85 0.24
C ILE A 175 -10.03 16.63 1.12
N LYS A 176 -11.29 16.40 1.49
CA LYS A 176 -11.69 15.24 2.30
C LYS A 176 -12.83 14.50 1.60
N ILE A 177 -12.61 13.23 1.29
CA ILE A 177 -13.61 12.33 0.74
C ILE A 177 -13.84 11.24 1.78
N ILE A 178 -14.92 11.36 2.56
CA ILE A 178 -15.10 10.55 3.77
C ILE A 178 -16.44 9.86 3.88
N LYS A 179 -16.47 8.59 4.28
CA LYS A 179 -17.72 7.85 4.58
C LYS A 179 -18.69 7.78 3.40
N ASN A 180 -18.18 7.74 2.18
CA ASN A 180 -19.00 7.58 0.99
C ASN A 180 -19.12 6.10 0.60
N LYS A 181 -20.20 5.76 -0.09
CA LYS A 181 -20.40 4.44 -0.70
C LYS A 181 -20.44 4.63 -2.21
N ILE A 182 -19.39 4.19 -2.90
CA ILE A 182 -19.17 4.40 -4.33
C ILE A 182 -19.20 3.03 -5.01
N ILE A 183 -20.22 2.76 -5.82
CA ILE A 183 -20.49 1.41 -6.34
C ILE A 183 -20.76 1.46 -7.83
N ASN A 184 -20.41 0.40 -8.55
CA ASN A 184 -20.75 0.20 -9.96
C ASN A 184 -20.31 1.39 -10.83
N CYS A 185 -19.16 2.00 -10.50
CA CYS A 185 -18.54 3.00 -11.34
C CYS A 185 -17.80 2.29 -12.48
N GLY A 186 -17.87 2.85 -13.68
CA GLY A 186 -17.26 2.27 -14.88
C GLY A 186 -15.73 2.27 -14.81
N GLY A 187 -15.15 3.44 -14.54
CA GLY A 187 -13.73 3.63 -14.31
C GLY A 187 -13.39 3.53 -12.82
N MET A 188 -13.00 4.66 -12.23
CA MET A 188 -12.44 4.71 -10.89
C MET A 188 -13.50 4.92 -9.81
N GLY A 189 -13.24 4.46 -8.59
CA GLY A 189 -14.03 4.89 -7.44
C GLY A 189 -13.75 6.36 -7.12
N ILE A 190 -12.48 6.66 -6.86
CA ILE A 190 -11.98 8.01 -6.59
C ILE A 190 -10.76 8.27 -7.48
N TYR A 191 -10.75 9.42 -8.14
CA TYR A 191 -9.65 9.89 -8.97
C TYR A 191 -9.04 11.16 -8.36
N ILE A 192 -7.75 11.13 -8.07
CA ILE A 192 -6.93 12.29 -7.72
C ILE A 192 -5.99 12.52 -8.88
N GLY A 193 -6.21 13.58 -9.65
CA GLY A 193 -5.38 13.90 -10.80
C GLY A 193 -4.47 15.10 -10.55
N THR A 194 -3.46 15.20 -11.40
CA THR A 194 -2.55 16.34 -11.49
C THR A 194 -2.82 17.21 -12.70
N GLY A 195 -2.20 18.39 -12.69
CA GLY A 195 -1.82 19.09 -13.92
C GLY A 195 -0.32 19.19 -13.99
N ASP A 196 0.21 19.42 -15.18
CA ASP A 196 1.64 19.46 -15.51
C ASP A 196 2.51 20.31 -14.57
N THR A 197 1.92 21.26 -13.83
CA THR A 197 2.62 22.16 -12.90
C THR A 197 1.92 22.37 -11.55
N ALA A 198 0.74 21.79 -11.32
CA ALA A 198 -0.09 22.07 -10.16
C ALA A 198 -0.59 20.78 -9.50
N TYR A 199 0.16 20.29 -8.52
CA TYR A 199 -0.17 19.07 -7.80
C TYR A 199 -1.34 19.27 -6.85
N THR A 200 -2.37 18.43 -6.99
CA THR A 200 -3.39 18.27 -5.96
C THR A 200 -2.72 17.85 -4.65
N ARG A 201 -3.06 18.50 -3.53
CA ARG A 201 -2.30 18.30 -2.28
C ARG A 201 -3.16 18.25 -1.03
N ARG A 202 -2.68 17.60 0.03
CA ARG A 202 -3.40 17.45 1.30
C ARG A 202 -4.79 16.86 1.11
N VAL A 203 -4.84 15.69 0.49
CA VAL A 203 -6.10 14.96 0.27
C VAL A 203 -6.22 13.83 1.28
N ILE A 204 -7.39 13.73 1.92
CA ILE A 204 -7.74 12.64 2.83
C ILE A 204 -8.89 11.85 2.22
N ILE A 205 -8.65 10.56 1.99
CA ILE A 205 -9.64 9.58 1.54
C ILE A 205 -9.83 8.58 2.67
N GLU A 206 -10.98 8.63 3.34
CA GLU A 206 -11.17 7.87 4.59
C GLU A 206 -12.55 7.24 4.75
N ASP A 207 -12.61 6.03 5.32
CA ASP A 207 -13.84 5.32 5.66
C ASP A 207 -14.81 5.10 4.47
N ASN A 208 -14.31 5.09 3.23
CA ASN A 208 -15.16 4.87 2.06
C ASN A 208 -15.34 3.37 1.78
N ILE A 209 -16.50 3.02 1.21
CA ILE A 209 -16.76 1.71 0.63
C ILE A 209 -16.79 1.88 -0.89
N ILE A 210 -15.86 1.23 -1.58
CA ILE A 210 -15.66 1.37 -3.02
C ILE A 210 -15.79 0.00 -3.67
N ASP A 211 -16.61 -0.08 -4.72
CA ASP A 211 -16.74 -1.26 -5.57
C ASP A 211 -16.86 -0.82 -7.04
N THR A 212 -15.86 -1.15 -7.87
CA THR A 212 -15.80 -0.76 -9.29
C THR A 212 -16.14 -1.91 -10.24
N THR A 213 -17.07 -2.80 -9.86
CA THR A 213 -17.64 -3.84 -10.76
C THR A 213 -18.38 -3.31 -11.99
N GLY A 214 -18.34 -2.01 -12.26
CA GLY A 214 -19.01 -1.38 -13.39
C GLY A 214 -18.60 -1.99 -14.73
N VAL A 215 -19.60 -2.22 -15.57
CA VAL A 215 -19.44 -2.60 -16.97
C VAL A 215 -19.25 -1.33 -17.80
N SER A 216 -18.06 -0.72 -17.73
CA SER A 216 -17.60 0.17 -18.80
C SER A 216 -16.43 -0.47 -19.55
N ASP A 217 -16.09 0.09 -20.70
CA ASP A 217 -14.86 -0.16 -21.45
C ASP A 217 -13.71 0.76 -21.03
N TYR A 218 -13.89 1.55 -19.95
CA TYR A 218 -12.86 2.42 -19.42
C TYR A 218 -11.65 1.60 -18.96
N VAL A 219 -10.45 2.04 -19.33
CA VAL A 219 -9.22 1.26 -19.15
C VAL A 219 -8.74 1.22 -17.69
N ASP A 220 -8.89 2.33 -16.99
CA ASP A 220 -8.44 2.49 -15.61
C ASP A 220 -9.62 2.28 -14.66
N LYS A 221 -9.67 1.09 -14.07
CA LYS A 221 -10.78 0.64 -13.21
C LYS A 221 -10.38 0.52 -11.75
N ASP A 222 -9.52 1.43 -11.31
CA ASP A 222 -8.95 1.38 -9.98
C ASP A 222 -9.97 1.77 -8.91
N GLY A 223 -9.87 1.18 -7.71
CA GLY A 223 -10.70 1.63 -6.59
C GLY A 223 -10.39 3.10 -6.27
N ILE A 224 -9.10 3.41 -6.07
CA ILE A 224 -8.58 4.75 -5.90
C ILE A 224 -7.39 4.93 -6.84
N PHE A 225 -7.46 5.94 -7.71
CA PHE A 225 -6.42 6.28 -8.69
C PHE A 225 -5.81 7.63 -8.33
N ILE A 226 -4.54 7.65 -7.97
CA ILE A 226 -3.79 8.87 -7.64
C ILE A 226 -2.77 9.09 -8.75
N ASP A 227 -3.07 9.94 -9.71
CA ASP A 227 -2.16 10.35 -10.78
C ASP A 227 -1.52 11.66 -10.44
N GLY A 228 -0.50 11.51 -9.59
CA GLY A 228 0.21 12.54 -8.92
C GLY A 228 -0.57 13.20 -7.78
N GLY A 229 0.17 13.69 -6.81
CA GLY A 229 -0.40 14.23 -5.60
C GLY A 229 0.67 14.38 -4.53
N TYR A 230 0.53 15.42 -3.72
CA TYR A 230 1.46 15.70 -2.64
C TYR A 230 0.74 15.61 -1.30
N ASP A 231 1.25 14.83 -0.36
CA ASP A 231 0.62 14.67 0.96
C ASP A 231 -0.81 14.11 0.84
N VAL A 232 -0.93 12.90 0.29
CA VAL A 232 -2.21 12.19 0.14
C VAL A 232 -2.29 11.08 1.19
N SER A 233 -3.37 11.09 1.97
CA SER A 233 -3.66 10.05 2.96
C SER A 233 -4.86 9.22 2.52
N VAL A 234 -4.65 7.92 2.36
CA VAL A 234 -5.69 6.94 2.03
C VAL A 234 -5.81 5.98 3.19
N ARG A 235 -6.88 6.07 3.99
CA ARG A 235 -6.99 5.30 5.22
C ARG A 235 -8.33 4.68 5.52
N SER A 236 -8.33 3.48 6.12
CA SER A 236 -9.57 2.81 6.58
C SER A 236 -10.65 2.60 5.50
N ASN A 237 -10.27 2.59 4.21
CA ASN A 237 -11.21 2.33 3.13
C ASN A 237 -11.41 0.82 2.91
N LYS A 238 -12.57 0.46 2.38
CA LYS A 238 -12.90 -0.90 1.95
C LYS A 238 -13.12 -0.90 0.45
N ILE A 239 -12.22 -1.55 -0.28
CA ILE A 239 -12.18 -1.57 -1.74
C ILE A 239 -12.41 -3.00 -2.21
N TYR A 240 -13.42 -3.20 -3.04
CA TYR A 240 -13.84 -4.51 -3.53
C TYR A 240 -13.82 -4.54 -5.05
N ASN A 241 -13.43 -5.69 -5.59
CA ASN A 241 -13.66 -6.07 -6.99
C ASN A 241 -13.18 -5.01 -7.99
N ALA A 242 -12.05 -4.35 -7.68
CA ALA A 242 -11.54 -3.32 -8.55
C ALA A 242 -11.14 -3.92 -9.89
N GLY A 243 -11.65 -3.38 -11.00
CA GLY A 243 -11.33 -3.88 -12.34
C GLY A 243 -9.85 -3.66 -12.73
N GLY A 244 -9.17 -2.75 -12.04
CA GLY A 244 -7.73 -2.50 -12.13
C GLY A 244 -7.04 -2.77 -10.78
N GLN A 245 -6.32 -1.77 -10.27
CA GLN A 245 -5.69 -1.82 -8.94
C GLN A 245 -6.72 -1.52 -7.84
N GLY A 246 -6.50 -2.00 -6.62
CA GLY A 246 -7.27 -1.49 -5.48
C GLY A 246 -6.96 -0.01 -5.24
N ILE A 247 -5.69 0.30 -5.03
CA ILE A 247 -5.14 1.66 -4.95
C ILE A 247 -3.95 1.76 -5.90
N GLY A 248 -4.05 2.62 -6.91
CA GLY A 248 -2.98 2.90 -7.86
C GLY A 248 -2.35 4.27 -7.63
N LEU A 249 -1.03 4.31 -7.52
CA LEU A 249 -0.21 5.53 -7.53
C LEU A 249 0.49 5.63 -8.88
N TYR A 250 0.14 6.66 -9.62
CA TYR A 250 0.63 7.03 -10.93
C TYR A 250 1.16 8.46 -10.89
N GLY A 251 1.85 8.88 -11.95
CA GLY A 251 2.44 10.22 -12.01
C GLY A 251 3.48 10.46 -10.91
N TYR A 252 3.77 11.75 -10.68
CA TYR A 252 4.61 12.20 -9.57
C TYR A 252 3.80 12.26 -8.27
N ALA A 253 3.85 11.19 -7.48
CA ALA A 253 3.21 11.12 -6.17
C ALA A 253 4.27 11.20 -5.06
N ASP A 254 4.15 12.13 -4.12
CA ASP A 254 5.11 12.28 -3.03
C ASP A 254 4.40 12.41 -1.69
N VAL A 255 4.96 11.77 -0.66
CA VAL A 255 4.39 11.73 0.68
C VAL A 255 2.97 11.13 0.66
N VAL A 256 2.82 9.92 0.10
CA VAL A 256 1.54 9.19 0.13
C VAL A 256 1.52 8.20 1.29
N ASN A 257 0.52 8.32 2.17
CA ASN A 257 0.32 7.42 3.31
C ASN A 257 -0.92 6.56 3.06
N ILE A 258 -0.73 5.24 2.91
CA ILE A 258 -1.79 4.26 2.67
C ILE A 258 -1.89 3.33 3.89
N GLU A 259 -2.91 3.53 4.71
CA GLU A 259 -2.99 2.96 6.06
C GLU A 259 -4.31 2.24 6.34
N ASP A 260 -4.29 1.06 6.97
CA ASP A 260 -5.49 0.38 7.48
C ASP A 260 -6.59 0.09 6.43
N ASN A 261 -6.25 0.02 5.14
CA ASN A 261 -7.23 -0.25 4.09
C ASN A 261 -7.49 -1.77 3.97
N THR A 262 -8.71 -2.14 3.59
CA THR A 262 -9.08 -3.51 3.22
C THR A 262 -9.34 -3.57 1.73
N ILE A 263 -8.60 -4.39 1.00
CA ILE A 263 -8.64 -4.49 -0.46
C ILE A 263 -8.86 -5.95 -0.83
N VAL A 264 -9.93 -6.22 -1.58
CA VAL A 264 -10.36 -7.58 -1.91
C VAL A 264 -10.66 -7.70 -3.39
N ASN A 265 -10.05 -8.70 -4.05
CA ASN A 265 -10.31 -9.07 -5.44
C ASN A 265 -10.06 -7.95 -6.46
N ALA A 266 -8.98 -7.17 -6.31
CA ALA A 266 -8.53 -6.30 -7.39
C ALA A 266 -7.97 -7.16 -8.55
N ALA A 267 -8.38 -6.88 -9.79
CA ALA A 267 -7.90 -7.63 -10.96
C ALA A 267 -6.40 -7.41 -11.21
N GLY A 268 -5.86 -6.27 -10.76
CA GLY A 268 -4.43 -5.95 -10.68
C GLY A 268 -3.86 -6.17 -9.28
N ALA A 269 -2.95 -5.32 -8.86
CA ALA A 269 -2.43 -5.31 -7.50
C ALA A 269 -3.47 -4.76 -6.52
N GLY A 270 -3.41 -5.21 -5.26
CA GLY A 270 -4.15 -4.53 -4.19
C GLY A 270 -3.69 -3.09 -4.05
N ILE A 271 -2.38 -2.87 -3.95
CA ILE A 271 -1.76 -1.55 -4.00
C ILE A 271 -0.65 -1.57 -5.04
N ARG A 272 -0.69 -0.63 -5.99
CA ARG A 272 0.39 -0.43 -6.96
C ARG A 272 0.95 0.97 -6.79
N GLY A 273 2.26 1.08 -6.66
CA GLY A 273 2.95 2.32 -6.94
C GLY A 273 3.82 2.17 -8.19
N GLY A 274 3.70 3.08 -9.16
CA GLY A 274 4.62 3.14 -10.29
C GLY A 274 4.01 3.68 -11.57
N ASN A 275 4.81 4.49 -12.28
CA ASN A 275 4.77 4.80 -13.72
C ASN A 275 5.78 5.91 -14.07
N THR A 276 6.08 6.80 -13.11
CA THR A 276 7.04 7.90 -13.30
C THR A 276 8.02 7.93 -12.14
N GLU A 277 7.67 8.59 -11.03
CA GLU A 277 8.50 8.66 -9.81
C GLU A 277 7.58 8.83 -8.60
N TYR A 278 7.78 8.06 -7.56
CA TYR A 278 7.17 8.36 -6.26
C TYR A 278 8.11 8.09 -5.11
N THR A 279 8.06 8.99 -4.13
CA THR A 279 9.02 9.02 -3.04
C THR A 279 8.33 9.19 -1.70
N SER A 280 9.00 8.76 -0.64
CA SER A 280 8.58 9.05 0.74
C SER A 280 7.20 8.48 1.11
N CYS A 281 6.80 7.39 0.45
CA CYS A 281 5.50 6.76 0.68
C CYS A 281 5.53 5.76 1.83
N LYS A 282 4.40 5.62 2.52
CA LYS A 282 4.16 4.62 3.56
C LYS A 282 2.97 3.78 3.21
N ILE A 283 3.13 2.46 3.24
CA ILE A 283 2.06 1.49 3.01
C ILE A 283 2.01 0.59 4.23
N ILE A 284 1.09 0.85 5.16
CA ILE A 284 1.10 0.23 6.48
C ILE A 284 -0.25 -0.37 6.90
N HIS A 285 -0.21 -1.51 7.61
CA HIS A 285 -1.40 -2.15 8.19
C HIS A 285 -2.55 -2.50 7.23
N ASN A 286 -2.27 -2.60 5.92
CA ASN A 286 -3.32 -2.92 4.95
C ASN A 286 -3.62 -4.43 4.93
N LYS A 287 -4.88 -4.78 4.69
CA LYS A 287 -5.36 -6.15 4.51
C LYS A 287 -5.72 -6.36 3.05
N ILE A 288 -4.94 -7.18 2.35
CA ILE A 288 -5.05 -7.36 0.91
C ILE A 288 -5.28 -8.84 0.61
N SER A 289 -6.32 -9.16 -0.16
CA SER A 289 -6.61 -10.56 -0.51
C SER A 289 -7.22 -10.77 -1.90
N GLY A 290 -6.88 -11.87 -2.56
CA GLY A 290 -7.49 -12.29 -3.82
C GLY A 290 -7.14 -11.40 -5.02
N CYS A 291 -6.08 -10.60 -4.92
CA CYS A 291 -5.62 -9.73 -6.00
C CYS A 291 -4.59 -10.44 -6.91
N LEU A 292 -4.31 -9.92 -8.10
CA LEU A 292 -3.20 -10.43 -8.93
C LEU A 292 -1.86 -10.36 -8.16
N ARG A 293 -1.60 -9.21 -7.54
CA ARG A 293 -0.45 -8.99 -6.65
C ARG A 293 -0.94 -8.36 -5.35
N GLY A 294 -0.27 -8.61 -4.24
CA GLY A 294 -0.61 -7.90 -3.00
C GLY A 294 -0.24 -6.43 -3.10
N ILE A 295 1.06 -6.17 -3.08
CA ILE A 295 1.65 -4.84 -3.25
C ILE A 295 2.66 -4.90 -4.39
N ALA A 296 2.61 -3.95 -5.32
CA ALA A 296 3.55 -3.83 -6.43
C ALA A 296 4.18 -2.44 -6.44
N LEU A 297 5.48 -2.37 -6.16
CA LEU A 297 6.31 -1.18 -6.29
C LEU A 297 7.11 -1.30 -7.59
N THR A 298 6.74 -0.53 -8.61
CA THR A 298 7.29 -0.65 -9.96
C THR A 298 7.81 0.68 -10.48
N HIS A 299 8.72 0.63 -11.46
CA HIS A 299 9.39 1.82 -12.02
C HIS A 299 10.26 2.54 -10.97
N THR A 300 10.37 3.87 -11.04
CA THR A 300 11.17 4.63 -10.07
C THR A 300 10.47 4.75 -8.72
N VAL A 301 11.10 4.21 -7.68
CA VAL A 301 10.59 4.18 -6.31
C VAL A 301 11.72 4.48 -5.33
N ALA A 302 11.50 5.46 -4.45
CA ALA A 302 12.48 5.84 -3.45
C ALA A 302 11.89 6.01 -2.06
N ASN A 303 12.71 5.79 -1.03
CA ASN A 303 12.41 6.18 0.35
C ASN A 303 11.05 5.66 0.85
N THR A 304 10.67 4.46 0.44
CA THR A 304 9.32 3.91 0.67
C THR A 304 9.35 2.82 1.73
N VAL A 305 8.37 2.84 2.63
CA VAL A 305 8.22 1.85 3.69
C VAL A 305 6.93 1.07 3.50
N VAL A 306 7.04 -0.26 3.45
CA VAL A 306 5.93 -1.21 3.40
C VAL A 306 5.97 -2.04 4.67
N GLU A 307 5.10 -1.73 5.63
CA GLU A 307 5.20 -2.26 7.00
C GLU A 307 3.91 -2.90 7.52
N ASP A 308 4.03 -4.07 8.14
CA ASP A 308 2.93 -4.76 8.86
C ASP A 308 1.64 -4.92 8.03
N ASN A 309 1.78 -5.14 6.72
CA ASN A 309 0.65 -5.48 5.86
C ASN A 309 0.35 -6.97 5.91
N ARG A 310 -0.92 -7.32 5.76
CA ARG A 310 -1.41 -8.70 5.70
C ARG A 310 -1.88 -9.01 4.29
N ILE A 311 -1.11 -9.81 3.57
CA ILE A 311 -1.32 -10.14 2.17
C ILE A 311 -1.62 -11.63 2.06
N LYS A 312 -2.74 -11.97 1.41
CA LYS A 312 -3.19 -13.35 1.32
C LYS A 312 -3.74 -13.70 -0.06
N ASP A 313 -3.47 -14.91 -0.54
CA ASP A 313 -4.11 -15.50 -1.71
C ASP A 313 -3.97 -14.61 -2.98
N SER A 314 -2.82 -13.95 -3.14
CA SER A 314 -2.52 -13.25 -4.39
C SER A 314 -2.21 -14.25 -5.49
N THR A 315 -2.76 -14.08 -6.70
CA THR A 315 -2.56 -15.08 -7.76
C THR A 315 -1.14 -15.10 -8.31
N GLU A 316 -0.38 -14.02 -8.16
CA GLU A 316 1.06 -13.95 -8.41
C GLU A 316 1.83 -13.69 -7.10
N HIS A 317 2.43 -12.51 -6.94
CA HIS A 317 3.36 -12.18 -5.87
C HIS A 317 2.63 -11.57 -4.66
N GLY A 318 3.15 -11.82 -3.46
CA GLY A 318 2.73 -11.07 -2.28
C GLY A 318 3.18 -9.61 -2.38
N ILE A 319 4.49 -9.38 -2.35
CA ILE A 319 5.11 -8.06 -2.62
C ILE A 319 6.05 -8.20 -3.81
N LEU A 320 5.87 -7.33 -4.81
CA LEU A 320 6.75 -7.19 -5.97
C LEU A 320 7.42 -5.81 -5.93
N VAL A 321 8.74 -5.75 -6.01
CA VAL A 321 9.52 -4.53 -6.23
C VAL A 321 10.30 -4.74 -7.53
N ASN A 322 10.03 -3.96 -8.58
CA ASN A 322 10.52 -4.29 -9.93
C ASN A 322 10.81 -3.07 -10.82
N LEU A 323 12.00 -3.06 -11.43
CA LEU A 323 12.34 -2.17 -12.55
C LEU A 323 11.88 -2.76 -13.88
N TYR A 324 11.39 -1.90 -14.77
CA TYR A 324 11.00 -2.25 -16.14
C TYR A 324 11.92 -1.65 -17.19
N GLY A 325 12.71 -0.63 -16.86
CA GLY A 325 13.67 0.00 -17.76
C GLY A 325 14.94 0.46 -17.06
N SER A 326 15.99 0.71 -17.87
CA SER A 326 17.30 1.15 -17.37
C SER A 326 17.35 2.61 -16.93
N GLY A 327 16.31 3.40 -17.19
CA GLY A 327 16.20 4.81 -16.77
C GLY A 327 15.47 5.00 -15.44
N GLU A 328 15.11 3.90 -14.79
CA GLU A 328 14.32 3.86 -13.56
C GLU A 328 15.21 3.47 -12.37
N THR A 329 14.85 3.88 -11.16
CA THR A 329 15.65 3.57 -9.96
C THR A 329 14.80 3.00 -8.81
N LEU A 330 15.28 1.96 -8.14
CA LEU A 330 14.71 1.47 -6.89
C LEU A 330 15.74 1.69 -5.79
N HIS A 331 15.47 2.57 -4.82
CA HIS A 331 16.44 2.78 -3.75
C HIS A 331 15.81 3.10 -2.39
N ASN A 332 16.46 2.63 -1.32
CA ASN A 332 16.04 2.87 0.07
C ASN A 332 14.57 2.44 0.31
N ILE A 333 14.27 1.18 -0.01
CA ILE A 333 12.93 0.59 0.16
C ILE A 333 12.99 -0.40 1.31
N LYS A 334 12.03 -0.29 2.23
CA LYS A 334 11.96 -1.13 3.43
C LYS A 334 10.68 -1.95 3.45
N LEU A 335 10.80 -3.26 3.43
CA LEU A 335 9.71 -4.23 3.54
C LEU A 335 9.79 -4.86 4.94
N LEU A 336 8.98 -4.36 5.87
CA LEU A 336 9.10 -4.63 7.30
C LEU A 336 7.89 -5.40 7.85
N TYR A 337 8.12 -6.50 8.57
CA TYR A 337 7.08 -7.17 9.38
C TYR A 337 5.78 -7.57 8.64
N ASN A 338 5.81 -7.71 7.31
CA ASN A 338 4.63 -8.09 6.54
C ASN A 338 4.31 -9.58 6.75
N ILE A 339 3.02 -9.91 6.74
CA ILE A 339 2.53 -11.29 6.82
C ILE A 339 1.96 -11.66 5.44
N ILE A 340 2.64 -12.57 4.75
CA ILE A 340 2.35 -12.94 3.37
C ILE A 340 2.06 -14.44 3.30
N SER A 341 0.94 -14.83 2.70
CA SER A 341 0.62 -16.25 2.56
C SER A 341 -0.23 -16.61 1.36
N GLY A 342 -0.11 -17.86 0.89
CA GLY A 342 -0.97 -18.41 -0.16
C GLY A 342 -0.80 -17.77 -1.53
N CYS A 343 0.35 -17.15 -1.80
CA CYS A 343 0.60 -16.49 -3.09
C CYS A 343 0.93 -17.52 -4.19
N GLY A 344 0.49 -17.28 -5.43
CA GLY A 344 0.77 -18.16 -6.56
C GLY A 344 2.26 -18.22 -6.93
N LYS A 345 2.96 -17.10 -6.85
CA LYS A 345 4.41 -17.00 -7.09
C LYS A 345 5.13 -16.69 -5.78
N GLN A 346 6.23 -15.93 -5.83
CA GLN A 346 7.03 -15.56 -4.65
C GLN A 346 6.21 -14.81 -3.59
N GLY A 347 6.58 -15.01 -2.33
CA GLY A 347 6.09 -14.14 -1.25
C GLY A 347 6.58 -12.72 -1.44
N ILE A 348 7.89 -12.54 -1.56
CA ILE A 348 8.55 -11.26 -1.88
C ILE A 348 9.49 -11.44 -3.06
N ARG A 349 9.39 -10.57 -4.07
CA ARG A 349 10.35 -10.50 -5.17
C ARG A 349 10.84 -9.07 -5.33
N VAL A 350 12.17 -8.91 -5.32
CA VAL A 350 12.87 -7.67 -5.66
C VAL A 350 13.69 -7.93 -6.91
N SER A 351 13.50 -7.13 -7.94
CA SER A 351 14.18 -7.28 -9.22
C SER A 351 14.60 -5.92 -9.78
N GLY A 352 15.90 -5.71 -9.91
CA GLY A 352 16.44 -4.71 -10.82
C GLY A 352 16.23 -5.13 -12.28
N TYR A 353 16.70 -4.29 -13.21
CA TYR A 353 16.56 -4.53 -14.65
C TYR A 353 17.83 -5.19 -15.25
N HIS A 354 19.01 -4.67 -14.86
CA HIS A 354 20.35 -5.08 -15.32
C HIS A 354 21.36 -4.71 -14.23
N PRO A 355 22.62 -5.21 -14.22
CA PRO A 355 23.61 -4.77 -13.23
C PRO A 355 23.83 -3.25 -13.17
N ASP A 356 23.66 -2.53 -14.28
CA ASP A 356 23.79 -1.06 -14.34
C ASP A 356 22.53 -0.31 -13.89
N ALA A 357 21.44 -1.04 -13.63
CA ALA A 357 20.16 -0.56 -13.13
C ALA A 357 19.67 -1.54 -12.06
N ALA A 358 20.50 -1.70 -11.02
CA ALA A 358 20.20 -2.54 -9.89
C ALA A 358 19.21 -1.87 -8.94
N ALA A 359 18.51 -2.66 -8.15
CA ALA A 359 17.81 -2.13 -6.98
C ALA A 359 18.81 -1.97 -5.83
N GLU A 360 18.86 -0.81 -5.20
CA GLU A 360 19.88 -0.47 -4.20
C GLU A 360 19.26 -0.25 -2.81
N ASP A 361 19.97 -0.62 -1.75
CA ASP A 361 19.53 -0.37 -0.36
C ASP A 361 18.11 -0.89 -0.07
N ILE A 362 17.86 -2.16 -0.43
CA ILE A 362 16.56 -2.81 -0.24
C ILE A 362 16.58 -3.70 1.00
N ASP A 363 15.80 -3.33 2.01
CA ASP A 363 15.71 -4.05 3.28
C ASP A 363 14.43 -4.89 3.34
N VAL A 364 14.58 -6.20 3.57
CA VAL A 364 13.48 -7.14 3.82
C VAL A 364 13.65 -7.73 5.22
N ILE A 365 12.95 -7.16 6.20
CA ILE A 365 13.21 -7.42 7.62
C ILE A 365 11.96 -7.87 8.36
N GLY A 366 12.06 -8.97 9.11
CA GLY A 366 11.03 -9.39 10.07
C GLY A 366 9.74 -9.92 9.44
N ASN A 367 9.72 -10.20 8.14
CA ASN A 367 8.51 -10.66 7.44
C ASN A 367 8.21 -12.13 7.75
N THR A 368 6.93 -12.49 7.73
CA THR A 368 6.47 -13.89 7.79
C THR A 368 5.90 -14.28 6.43
N ILE A 369 6.53 -15.26 5.78
CA ILE A 369 6.14 -15.75 4.44
C ILE A 369 5.80 -17.23 4.55
N LYS A 370 4.55 -17.59 4.21
CA LYS A 370 4.03 -18.94 4.39
C LYS A 370 3.27 -19.47 3.17
N ASP A 371 3.59 -20.69 2.74
CA ASP A 371 2.81 -21.43 1.74
C ASP A 371 2.57 -20.64 0.43
N CYS A 372 3.59 -19.92 -0.04
CA CYS A 372 3.61 -19.30 -1.37
C CYS A 372 4.06 -20.30 -2.46
N SER A 373 4.22 -19.84 -3.69
CA SER A 373 4.59 -20.66 -4.86
C SER A 373 3.50 -21.68 -5.24
N LEU A 374 2.22 -21.33 -5.06
CA LEU A 374 1.09 -22.23 -5.33
C LEU A 374 0.81 -22.48 -6.83
N GLU A 375 1.26 -21.59 -7.72
CA GLU A 375 1.11 -21.74 -9.18
C GLU A 375 1.97 -22.90 -9.69
N SER A 376 3.15 -23.09 -9.11
CA SER A 376 4.09 -24.15 -9.47
C SER A 376 4.98 -24.49 -8.28
N ALA A 377 4.77 -25.68 -7.69
CA ALA A 377 5.60 -26.17 -6.60
C ALA A 377 7.06 -26.34 -7.07
N GLY A 378 8.01 -25.76 -6.33
CA GLY A 378 9.41 -25.67 -6.74
C GLY A 378 9.66 -24.69 -7.91
N GLY A 379 8.63 -23.96 -8.36
CA GLY A 379 8.71 -22.96 -9.42
C GLY A 379 9.18 -21.59 -8.94
N TYR A 380 8.93 -21.24 -7.68
CA TYR A 380 9.20 -19.90 -7.15
C TYR A 380 9.74 -19.94 -5.73
N ASP A 381 10.48 -18.90 -5.34
CA ASP A 381 11.15 -18.78 -4.04
C ASP A 381 10.26 -18.10 -2.99
N GLY A 382 10.61 -18.23 -1.70
CA GLY A 382 9.95 -17.45 -0.63
C GLY A 382 10.26 -15.95 -0.78
N ILE A 383 11.56 -15.62 -0.75
CA ILE A 383 12.14 -14.30 -1.05
C ILE A 383 13.12 -14.44 -2.20
N GLN A 384 13.02 -13.56 -3.20
CA GLN A 384 13.97 -13.49 -4.31
C GLN A 384 14.53 -12.08 -4.49
N PHE A 385 15.86 -11.97 -4.50
CA PHE A 385 16.60 -10.78 -4.95
C PHE A 385 17.26 -11.08 -6.31
N ASN A 386 17.02 -10.22 -7.30
CA ASN A 386 17.60 -10.31 -8.63
C ASN A 386 18.15 -8.92 -9.02
N PHE A 387 19.44 -8.81 -9.36
CA PHE A 387 20.12 -7.52 -9.54
C PHE A 387 19.91 -6.54 -8.36
N VAL A 388 20.20 -6.98 -7.13
CA VAL A 388 20.09 -6.14 -5.92
C VAL A 388 21.46 -5.83 -5.33
N GLN A 389 21.74 -4.57 -5.00
CA GLN A 389 22.97 -4.12 -4.37
C GLN A 389 22.67 -3.59 -2.96
N HIS A 390 23.56 -3.90 -2.01
CA HIS A 390 23.49 -3.38 -0.63
C HIS A 390 22.17 -3.70 0.10
N GLY A 391 21.57 -4.85 -0.21
CA GLY A 391 20.29 -5.27 0.37
C GLY A 391 20.43 -6.05 1.67
N LYS A 392 19.32 -6.17 2.41
CA LYS A 392 19.25 -7.01 3.62
C LYS A 392 18.06 -7.94 3.57
N ILE A 393 18.29 -9.17 4.02
CA ILE A 393 17.26 -10.18 4.28
C ILE A 393 17.49 -10.64 5.71
N GLU A 394 16.82 -9.99 6.66
CA GLU A 394 17.09 -10.16 8.09
C GLU A 394 15.84 -10.57 8.89
N ARG A 395 15.97 -11.53 9.82
CA ARG A 395 14.91 -11.91 10.79
C ARG A 395 13.58 -12.33 10.16
N ASN A 396 13.59 -12.79 8.91
CA ASN A 396 12.38 -13.27 8.27
C ASN A 396 12.08 -14.72 8.70
N ARG A 397 10.80 -15.04 8.80
CA ARG A 397 10.30 -16.42 8.97
C ARG A 397 9.71 -16.90 7.67
N ILE A 398 10.36 -17.88 7.04
CA ILE A 398 10.01 -18.33 5.69
C ILE A 398 9.78 -19.82 5.73
N SER A 399 8.59 -20.25 5.33
CA SER A 399 8.23 -21.67 5.34
C SER A 399 7.23 -21.98 4.24
N GLY A 400 7.38 -23.13 3.59
CA GLY A 400 6.41 -23.62 2.62
C GLY A 400 7.02 -24.68 1.74
N ALA A 401 6.45 -25.89 1.75
CA ALA A 401 6.96 -27.03 0.98
C ALA A 401 6.98 -26.78 -0.54
N ASN A 402 6.27 -25.75 -1.03
CA ASN A 402 6.23 -25.36 -2.44
C ASN A 402 7.34 -24.37 -2.84
N HIS A 403 8.06 -23.77 -1.89
CA HIS A 403 9.15 -22.82 -2.21
C HIS A 403 10.33 -23.55 -2.85
N ARG A 404 10.80 -23.14 -4.02
CA ARG A 404 12.05 -23.65 -4.61
C ARG A 404 13.19 -23.46 -3.62
N TYR A 405 13.48 -22.19 -3.29
CA TYR A 405 14.31 -21.82 -2.16
C TYR A 405 13.53 -20.94 -1.18
N ASN A 406 13.85 -20.98 0.12
CA ASN A 406 13.28 -19.98 1.04
C ASN A 406 13.82 -18.58 0.71
N VAL A 407 15.13 -18.47 0.47
CA VAL A 407 15.74 -17.23 -0.04
C VAL A 407 16.65 -17.53 -1.23
N ARG A 408 16.56 -16.69 -2.26
CA ARG A 408 17.43 -16.74 -3.42
C ARG A 408 17.97 -15.37 -3.79
N THR A 409 19.27 -15.29 -4.08
CA THR A 409 19.87 -14.15 -4.79
C THR A 409 20.33 -14.60 -6.18
N GLU A 410 20.16 -13.75 -7.19
CA GLU A 410 20.56 -14.06 -8.57
C GLU A 410 21.09 -12.83 -9.33
N ASN A 411 21.77 -13.10 -10.45
CA ASN A 411 22.31 -12.14 -11.40
C ASN A 411 23.03 -10.94 -10.75
N ALA A 412 24.23 -11.17 -10.20
CA ALA A 412 25.03 -10.12 -9.56
C ALA A 412 24.26 -9.33 -8.48
N SER A 413 23.55 -10.06 -7.62
CA SER A 413 23.04 -9.46 -6.38
C SER A 413 24.16 -9.50 -5.34
N ASP A 414 24.82 -8.37 -5.13
CA ASP A 414 26.05 -8.28 -4.35
C ASP A 414 25.84 -7.43 -3.09
N TYR A 415 26.72 -7.63 -2.11
CA TYR A 415 26.63 -6.94 -0.81
C TYR A 415 25.29 -7.15 -0.11
N VAL A 416 24.71 -8.34 -0.24
CA VAL A 416 23.46 -8.73 0.42
C VAL A 416 23.76 -9.43 1.75
N ASP A 417 23.21 -8.87 2.83
CA ASP A 417 23.26 -9.49 4.16
C ASP A 417 22.06 -10.41 4.36
N ILE A 418 22.29 -11.72 4.46
CA ILE A 418 21.26 -12.74 4.74
C ILE A 418 21.51 -13.28 6.14
N VAL A 419 20.86 -12.71 7.15
CA VAL A 419 21.18 -12.97 8.56
C VAL A 419 19.96 -13.19 9.45
N LEU A 420 20.11 -14.02 10.49
CA LEU A 420 19.10 -14.18 11.55
C LEU A 420 17.72 -14.67 11.05
N ASN A 421 17.62 -15.28 9.88
CA ASN A 421 16.34 -15.78 9.35
C ASN A 421 15.98 -17.16 9.94
N GLU A 422 14.68 -17.46 10.02
CA GLU A 422 14.14 -18.79 10.31
C GLU A 422 13.64 -19.42 9.01
N LEU A 423 14.42 -20.37 8.48
CA LEU A 423 14.19 -21.05 7.21
C LEU A 423 13.61 -22.44 7.50
N GLY A 424 12.32 -22.61 7.17
CA GLY A 424 11.54 -23.82 7.41
C GLY A 424 11.53 -24.75 6.20
N ASP A 425 10.37 -25.34 5.91
CA ASP A 425 10.20 -26.27 4.79
C ASP A 425 10.44 -25.59 3.44
N TYR A 426 10.94 -26.38 2.48
CA TYR A 426 11.23 -25.99 1.10
C TYR A 426 11.12 -27.21 0.16
N HIS A 427 11.14 -26.94 -1.14
CA HIS A 427 11.14 -27.93 -2.21
C HIS A 427 12.57 -28.32 -2.64
N THR A 428 13.44 -27.34 -2.93
CA THR A 428 14.80 -27.60 -3.46
C THR A 428 15.91 -27.37 -2.44
N GLY A 429 15.91 -26.23 -1.75
CA GLY A 429 16.89 -25.92 -0.70
C GLY A 429 16.45 -24.75 0.18
N GLN A 430 17.12 -24.49 1.30
CA GLN A 430 16.82 -23.30 2.12
C GLN A 430 17.32 -22.03 1.42
N LEU A 431 18.57 -22.02 0.95
CA LEU A 431 19.25 -20.86 0.38
C LEU A 431 19.90 -21.20 -0.96
N SER A 432 19.85 -20.25 -1.89
CA SER A 432 20.66 -20.24 -3.11
C SER A 432 21.22 -18.83 -3.31
N VAL A 433 22.53 -18.66 -3.07
CA VAL A 433 23.16 -17.34 -3.05
C VAL A 433 24.14 -17.23 -4.21
N VAL A 434 23.91 -16.26 -5.07
CA VAL A 434 24.77 -15.83 -6.18
C VAL A 434 25.12 -14.36 -5.98
N GLY A 435 26.33 -13.99 -6.37
CA GLY A 435 26.87 -12.64 -6.21
C GLY A 435 28.11 -12.63 -5.31
N LEU A 436 28.78 -11.49 -5.28
CA LEU A 436 30.00 -11.23 -4.53
C LEU A 436 29.69 -10.50 -3.22
N ASN A 437 30.58 -10.67 -2.24
CA ASN A 437 30.55 -9.92 -0.98
C ASN A 437 29.23 -10.05 -0.19
N ASN A 438 28.49 -11.13 -0.40
CA ASN A 438 27.30 -11.45 0.37
C ASN A 438 27.69 -12.04 1.73
N ILE A 439 26.97 -11.66 2.78
CA ILE A 439 27.20 -12.16 4.14
C ILE A 439 26.07 -13.12 4.52
N ILE A 440 26.40 -14.37 4.82
CA ILE A 440 25.43 -15.40 5.19
C ILE A 440 25.83 -15.97 6.54
N ARG A 441 25.05 -15.69 7.58
CA ARG A 441 25.34 -16.18 8.94
C ARG A 441 24.09 -16.19 9.83
N GLN A 442 24.12 -16.98 10.89
CA GLN A 442 23.11 -16.99 11.94
C GLN A 442 21.69 -17.31 11.44
N ASN A 443 21.56 -18.04 10.33
CA ASN A 443 20.26 -18.45 9.80
C ASN A 443 19.86 -19.81 10.38
N ARG A 444 18.72 -19.85 11.08
CA ARG A 444 18.16 -21.10 11.60
C ARG A 444 17.63 -21.94 10.44
N GLY A 445 18.02 -23.21 10.41
CA GLY A 445 17.73 -24.12 9.29
C GLY A 445 18.83 -24.17 8.24
N TYR A 446 19.86 -23.31 8.32
CA TYR A 446 20.99 -23.27 7.40
C TYR A 446 22.32 -23.01 8.14
N THR A 447 22.91 -24.07 8.70
CA THR A 447 24.07 -24.01 9.59
C THR A 447 25.34 -23.57 8.86
N THR A 448 25.68 -22.29 8.99
CA THR A 448 26.89 -21.65 8.40
C THR A 448 28.01 -21.50 9.41
N GLU A 449 27.69 -21.59 10.70
CA GLU A 449 28.65 -21.66 11.79
C GLU A 449 28.17 -22.68 12.82
N ASN A 450 29.13 -23.37 13.44
CA ASN A 450 28.86 -24.30 14.53
C ASN A 450 30.03 -24.31 15.51
N SER A 451 29.76 -24.70 16.74
CA SER A 451 30.79 -24.83 17.78
C SER A 451 30.47 -25.96 18.73
N GLY A 452 31.49 -26.43 19.43
CA GLY A 452 31.31 -27.49 20.39
C GLY A 452 32.52 -27.68 21.29
N THR A 453 32.39 -28.64 22.21
CA THR A 453 33.50 -29.14 23.02
C THR A 453 33.76 -30.58 22.60
N ALA A 454 35.03 -30.94 22.40
CA ALA A 454 35.42 -32.32 22.20
C ALA A 454 36.24 -32.78 23.40
N THR A 455 35.93 -33.98 23.89
CA THR A 455 36.65 -34.67 24.96
C THR A 455 37.08 -36.03 24.44
N PHE A 456 38.35 -36.36 24.60
CA PHE A 456 38.91 -37.64 24.18
C PHE A 456 40.15 -38.00 24.99
N ASP A 457 40.59 -39.25 24.80
CA ASP A 457 41.73 -39.83 25.49
C ASP A 457 43.02 -39.45 24.76
N GLY A 458 43.99 -38.94 25.50
CA GLY A 458 45.38 -38.93 25.04
C GLY A 458 45.96 -40.33 25.16
N ASP A 459 46.87 -40.69 24.25
CA ASP A 459 47.58 -41.97 24.26
C ASP A 459 49.11 -41.81 24.43
N GLY A 460 49.60 -40.57 24.51
CA GLY A 460 51.02 -40.25 24.58
C GLY A 460 51.79 -40.43 23.27
N THR A 461 51.14 -40.80 22.16
CA THR A 461 51.81 -41.08 20.87
C THR A 461 51.15 -40.42 19.65
N THR A 462 49.82 -40.30 19.65
CA THR A 462 49.05 -39.72 18.56
C THR A 462 49.04 -38.21 18.70
N THR A 463 49.28 -37.52 17.58
CA THR A 463 49.24 -36.05 17.52
C THR A 463 48.00 -35.54 16.80
N ASP A 464 47.26 -36.42 16.12
CA ASP A 464 46.22 -36.03 15.18
C ASP A 464 44.93 -36.82 15.44
N PHE A 465 43.89 -36.12 15.90
CA PHE A 465 42.65 -36.71 16.40
C PHE A 465 41.47 -36.20 15.59
N SER A 466 40.54 -37.10 15.22
CA SER A 466 39.23 -36.71 14.71
C SER A 466 38.32 -36.35 15.87
N ILE A 467 37.59 -35.23 15.78
CA ILE A 467 36.75 -34.72 16.86
C ILE A 467 35.25 -34.70 16.51
N GLY A 468 34.87 -35.37 15.42
CA GLY A 468 33.48 -35.56 15.00
C GLY A 468 33.03 -34.62 13.89
N ALA A 469 31.74 -34.70 13.56
CA ALA A 469 31.14 -33.92 12.47
C ALA A 469 30.93 -32.45 12.87
N HIS A 470 31.20 -31.52 11.93
CA HIS A 470 30.98 -30.09 12.19
C HIS A 470 29.54 -29.64 11.94
N GLY A 471 28.75 -30.39 11.17
CA GLY A 471 27.32 -30.10 10.93
C GLY A 471 27.06 -28.80 10.14
N LEU A 472 28.06 -28.30 9.41
CA LEU A 472 27.93 -27.14 8.52
C LEU A 472 27.23 -27.58 7.22
N VAL A 473 26.64 -26.62 6.53
CA VAL A 473 25.84 -26.84 5.31
C VAL A 473 26.65 -27.26 4.07
N THR A 474 27.97 -27.08 4.10
CA THR A 474 28.88 -27.46 3.00
C THR A 474 29.90 -28.48 3.49
N SER A 475 30.36 -29.34 2.58
CA SER A 475 31.49 -30.26 2.76
C SER A 475 32.68 -29.88 1.86
N ASP A 476 32.69 -28.67 1.31
CA ASP A 476 33.84 -28.13 0.59
C ASP A 476 34.85 -27.60 1.61
N SER A 477 35.93 -28.35 1.82
CA SER A 477 36.96 -28.01 2.81
C SER A 477 37.67 -26.68 2.51
N SER A 478 37.67 -26.21 1.26
CA SER A 478 38.26 -24.91 0.90
C SER A 478 37.43 -23.72 1.40
N LYS A 479 36.17 -23.97 1.79
CA LYS A 479 35.21 -22.98 2.27
C LYS A 479 34.94 -23.09 3.76
N ILE A 480 35.77 -23.80 4.53
CA ILE A 480 35.57 -23.99 5.96
C ILE A 480 36.81 -23.54 6.71
N ALA A 481 36.64 -22.58 7.62
CA ALA A 481 37.65 -22.21 8.60
C ALA A 481 37.36 -22.91 9.93
N VAL A 482 38.40 -23.47 10.55
CA VAL A 482 38.30 -24.15 11.86
C VAL A 482 39.23 -23.47 12.85
N LYS A 483 38.69 -23.10 14.00
CA LYS A 483 39.44 -22.62 15.15
C LYS A 483 39.28 -23.60 16.31
N VAL A 484 40.40 -24.04 16.88
CA VAL A 484 40.43 -24.90 18.06
C VAL A 484 41.17 -24.20 19.19
N THR A 485 40.68 -24.34 20.41
CA THR A 485 41.29 -23.81 21.63
C THR A 485 41.42 -24.94 22.67
N PRO A 486 42.65 -25.26 23.13
CA PRO A 486 42.86 -26.25 24.18
C PRO A 486 42.31 -25.72 25.51
N VAL A 487 41.62 -26.56 26.28
CA VAL A 487 41.03 -26.16 27.57
C VAL A 487 41.42 -27.06 28.75
N SER A 488 41.75 -28.33 28.52
CA SER A 488 42.37 -29.19 29.55
C SER A 488 43.87 -28.95 29.67
N GLN A 489 44.45 -29.20 30.85
CA GLN A 489 45.90 -29.10 31.05
C GLN A 489 46.70 -29.96 30.07
N ASP A 490 46.25 -31.18 29.76
CA ASP A 490 46.97 -32.07 28.83
C ASP A 490 46.92 -31.56 27.38
N ALA A 491 45.78 -31.04 26.93
CA ALA A 491 45.68 -30.34 25.64
C ALA A 491 46.57 -29.08 25.60
N ILE A 492 46.61 -28.30 26.68
CA ILE A 492 47.43 -27.08 26.78
C ILE A 492 48.92 -27.43 26.74
N ASN A 493 49.34 -28.49 27.45
CA ASN A 493 50.72 -28.96 27.44
C ASN A 493 51.15 -29.49 26.06
N ALA A 494 50.22 -30.10 25.32
CA ALA A 494 50.43 -30.60 23.96
C ALA A 494 50.43 -29.49 22.87
N SER A 495 50.07 -28.26 23.24
CA SER A 495 49.88 -27.15 22.30
C SER A 495 51.20 -26.50 21.82
N PRO A 496 51.21 -25.75 20.70
CA PRO A 496 50.06 -25.29 19.91
C PRO A 496 49.29 -26.43 19.23
N CYS A 497 47.99 -26.23 19.00
CA CYS A 497 47.17 -27.14 18.19
C CYS A 497 46.51 -26.39 17.03
N VAL A 498 46.26 -27.11 15.93
CA VAL A 498 45.59 -26.58 14.74
C VAL A 498 44.36 -27.43 14.46
N GLY A 499 43.21 -26.78 14.28
CA GLY A 499 41.99 -27.41 13.79
C GLY A 499 41.93 -27.33 12.27
N TYR A 500 41.46 -28.38 11.61
CA TYR A 500 41.28 -28.41 10.16
C TYR A 500 40.19 -29.42 9.77
N VAL A 501 39.68 -29.32 8.53
CA VAL A 501 38.70 -30.26 7.98
C VAL A 501 39.39 -31.58 7.62
N ASP A 502 38.79 -32.72 7.97
CA ASP A 502 39.36 -34.04 7.67
C ASP A 502 39.45 -34.26 6.15
N PRO A 503 40.65 -34.42 5.56
CA PRO A 503 40.82 -34.60 4.12
C PRO A 503 40.20 -35.89 3.58
N ALA A 504 39.95 -36.89 4.45
CA ALA A 504 39.28 -38.13 4.08
C ALA A 504 37.76 -38.06 4.22
N ASP A 505 37.24 -37.10 5.00
CA ASP A 505 35.82 -36.92 5.26
C ASP A 505 35.55 -35.45 5.62
N ASN A 506 35.29 -34.64 4.59
CA ASN A 506 35.11 -33.20 4.76
C ASN A 506 33.90 -32.80 5.62
N THR A 507 33.12 -33.75 6.16
CA THR A 507 32.08 -33.47 7.15
C THR A 507 32.59 -33.42 8.59
N LYS A 508 33.87 -33.79 8.81
CA LYS A 508 34.50 -33.91 10.13
C LYS A 508 35.61 -32.90 10.35
N ILE A 509 35.84 -32.58 11.63
CA ILE A 509 36.99 -31.79 12.07
C ILE A 509 38.06 -32.73 12.64
N ARG A 510 39.32 -32.35 12.42
CA ARG A 510 40.49 -32.90 13.10
C ARG A 510 41.22 -31.82 13.88
N VAL A 511 41.91 -32.24 14.93
CA VAL A 511 42.85 -31.41 15.69
C VAL A 511 44.23 -32.06 15.66
N LYS A 512 45.25 -31.29 15.29
CA LYS A 512 46.65 -31.70 15.34
C LYS A 512 47.40 -30.91 16.39
N PHE A 513 47.99 -31.60 17.36
CA PHE A 513 48.85 -31.04 18.40
C PHE A 513 50.32 -31.04 17.98
N ALA A 514 51.09 -30.08 18.51
CA ALA A 514 52.53 -30.01 18.30
C ALA A 514 53.28 -31.14 19.02
N SER A 515 52.72 -31.66 20.12
CA SER A 515 53.22 -32.83 20.84
C SER A 515 52.06 -33.77 21.20
N PRO A 516 52.26 -35.08 21.31
CA PRO A 516 51.20 -35.99 21.73
C PRO A 516 50.68 -35.62 23.13
N PRO A 517 49.36 -35.48 23.34
CA PRO A 517 48.81 -35.33 24.68
C PRO A 517 49.14 -36.54 25.56
N ALA A 518 49.34 -36.32 26.85
CA ALA A 518 49.66 -37.37 27.81
C ALA A 518 48.60 -38.47 27.82
N SER A 519 49.00 -39.72 28.10
CA SER A 519 48.05 -40.81 28.19
C SER A 519 47.09 -40.62 29.36
N GLY A 520 45.78 -40.71 29.09
CA GLY A 520 44.74 -40.56 30.10
C GLY A 520 43.35 -40.73 29.50
N SER A 521 42.35 -40.94 30.36
CA SER A 521 40.95 -41.03 29.92
C SER A 521 40.28 -39.67 30.07
N GLU A 522 39.60 -39.22 29.01
CA GLU A 522 38.90 -37.94 28.91
C GLU A 522 39.74 -36.72 29.33
N ASN A 523 41.06 -36.85 29.24
CA ASN A 523 42.01 -35.89 29.77
C ASN A 523 42.33 -34.79 28.76
N VAL A 524 42.05 -35.01 27.47
CA VAL A 524 42.16 -34.01 26.41
C VAL A 524 40.80 -33.38 26.15
N LYS A 525 40.68 -32.09 26.45
CA LYS A 525 39.49 -31.27 26.18
C LYS A 525 39.86 -30.06 25.36
N ILE A 526 39.08 -29.82 24.31
CA ILE A 526 39.19 -28.66 23.45
C ILE A 526 37.81 -28.03 23.22
N VAL A 527 37.79 -26.74 22.94
CA VAL A 527 36.63 -26.05 22.34
C VAL A 527 36.95 -25.79 20.87
N TRP A 528 35.97 -25.99 20.01
CA TRP A 528 36.11 -25.76 18.57
C TRP A 528 35.00 -24.84 18.06
N TYR A 529 35.33 -24.08 17.03
CA TYR A 529 34.43 -23.25 16.24
C TYR A 529 34.75 -23.48 14.77
N ALA A 530 33.73 -23.69 13.94
CA ALA A 530 33.87 -23.81 12.51
C ALA A 530 32.87 -22.88 11.81
N GLU A 531 33.31 -22.24 10.74
CA GLU A 531 32.48 -21.34 9.94
C GLU A 531 32.73 -21.54 8.46
N VAL A 532 31.68 -21.30 7.68
CA VAL A 532 31.78 -21.23 6.22
C VAL A 532 32.36 -19.87 5.83
N ILE A 533 33.42 -19.90 5.03
CA ILE A 533 34.07 -18.71 4.46
C ILE A 533 33.76 -18.60 2.97
N SER A 534 33.61 -17.35 2.50
CA SER A 534 33.24 -17.00 1.12
C SER A 534 34.44 -16.85 0.20
#